data_AF-A0A099S028-F1
#
_entry.id   AF-A0A099S028-F1
#
_cell.length_a   1.000
_cell.length_b   1.000
_cell.length_c   1.000
_cell.angle_alpha   90.00
_cell.angle_beta   90.00
_cell.angle_gamma   90.00
#
_symmetry.space_group_name_H-M   'P 1'
#
loop_
_entity.id
_entity.type
_entity.pdbx_description
1 polymer ?
#
loop_
_entity_poly.entity_id
_entity_poly.type
_entity_poly.pdbx_seq_one_letter_code
_entity_poly.pdbx_strand_id
1 'polypeptide(L)'
;MNYLKQDKGFTLIEVLAVIIIIAGLAAIAIPKLVSSTANAKQKADVATAHQVKAALDRYQVENGTYPKNLEAKNGKVTAPGFIPNYISKLDVSTTQQVVAGKEGFGLSTLTADASDKTLYLFPADHTPDRIIMIYLSADGLAAEVRAYDEKMKEAIWTSAD
;
A
#
# COMPACT_ATOMS: atom_id res chain seq x y z
N MET A 1 -35.05 -63.00 -0.84
CA MET A 1 -34.94 -62.47 0.54
C MET A 1 -34.13 -61.18 0.45
N ASN A 2 -34.79 -60.02 0.33
CA ASN A 2 -34.09 -58.73 0.27
C ASN A 2 -33.88 -58.22 1.70
N TYR A 3 -32.62 -58.13 2.13
CA TYR A 3 -32.26 -57.44 3.36
C TYR A 3 -32.38 -55.93 3.11
N LEU A 4 -33.45 -55.31 3.61
CA LEU A 4 -33.59 -53.85 3.61
C LEU A 4 -32.55 -53.28 4.57
N LYS A 5 -31.51 -52.64 4.02
CA LYS A 5 -30.55 -51.85 4.79
C LYS A 5 -31.31 -50.72 5.49
N GLN A 6 -31.20 -50.67 6.81
CA GLN A 6 -31.68 -49.53 7.60
C GLN A 6 -30.65 -48.40 7.46
N ASP A 7 -30.96 -47.40 6.65
CA ASP A 7 -30.21 -46.16 6.63
C ASP A 7 -30.46 -45.41 7.95
N LYS A 8 -29.44 -45.36 8.81
CA LYS A 8 -29.47 -44.56 10.04
C LYS A 8 -29.37 -43.09 9.64
N GLY A 9 -30.44 -42.33 9.84
CA GLY A 9 -30.45 -40.88 9.66
C GLY A 9 -29.60 -40.16 10.73
N PHE A 10 -29.05 -39.00 10.36
CA PHE A 10 -28.34 -38.10 11.28
C PHE A 10 -29.26 -37.62 12.41
N THR A 11 -28.72 -37.53 13.63
CA THR A 11 -29.46 -36.97 14.76
C THR A 11 -29.32 -35.45 14.83
N LEU A 12 -30.34 -34.75 15.34
CA LEU A 12 -30.27 -33.29 15.55
C LEU A 12 -29.16 -32.91 16.53
N ILE A 13 -28.88 -33.76 17.52
CA ILE A 13 -27.82 -33.52 18.50
C ILE A 13 -26.42 -33.58 17.89
N GLU A 14 -26.19 -34.45 16.90
CA GLU A 14 -24.91 -34.51 16.17
C GLU A 14 -24.67 -33.23 15.37
N VAL A 15 -25.69 -32.74 14.67
CA VAL A 15 -25.57 -31.47 13.93
C VAL A 15 -25.38 -30.30 14.90
N LEU A 16 -26.09 -30.29 16.03
CA LEU A 16 -25.97 -29.25 17.06
C LEU A 16 -24.56 -29.19 17.69
N ALA A 17 -23.98 -30.35 18.04
CA ALA A 17 -22.63 -30.39 18.59
C ALA A 17 -21.58 -29.87 17.60
N VAL A 18 -21.72 -30.22 16.31
CA VAL A 18 -20.81 -29.77 15.25
C VAL A 18 -20.86 -28.25 15.06
N ILE A 19 -22.06 -27.65 15.01
CA ILE A 19 -22.17 -26.19 14.85
C ILE A 19 -21.60 -25.43 16.05
N ILE A 20 -21.70 -25.96 17.27
CA ILE A 20 -21.11 -25.35 18.47
C ILE A 20 -19.58 -25.35 18.36
N ILE A 21 -18.99 -26.45 17.92
CA ILE A 21 -17.53 -26.55 17.73
C ILE A 21 -17.07 -25.59 16.62
N ILE A 22 -17.75 -25.58 15.46
CA ILE A 22 -17.42 -24.68 14.35
C ILE A 22 -17.57 -23.21 14.78
N ALA A 23 -18.61 -22.86 15.53
CA ALA A 23 -18.79 -21.50 16.05
C ALA A 23 -17.65 -21.09 16.99
N GLY A 24 -17.21 -21.97 17.88
CA GLY A 24 -16.06 -21.73 18.76
C GLY A 24 -14.75 -21.52 17.99
N LEU A 25 -14.47 -22.36 16.99
CA LEU A 25 -13.29 -22.22 16.15
C LEU A 25 -13.33 -20.94 15.30
N ALA A 26 -14.48 -20.62 14.72
CA ALA A 26 -14.68 -19.42 13.91
C ALA A 26 -14.47 -18.15 14.73
N ALA A 27 -14.94 -18.10 15.98
CA ALA A 27 -14.77 -16.95 16.87
C ALA A 27 -13.29 -16.59 17.11
N ILE A 28 -12.40 -17.58 17.17
CA ILE A 28 -10.95 -17.37 17.34
C ILE A 28 -10.26 -17.10 15.99
N ALA A 29 -10.66 -17.80 14.94
CA ALA A 29 -9.99 -17.75 13.64
C ALA A 29 -10.29 -16.46 12.85
N ILE A 30 -11.54 -15.98 12.86
CA ILE A 30 -11.98 -14.86 12.01
C ILE A 30 -11.23 -13.55 12.33
N PRO A 31 -11.10 -13.09 13.59
CA PRO A 31 -10.39 -11.84 13.89
C PRO A 31 -8.90 -11.87 13.48
N LYS A 32 -8.27 -13.04 13.64
CA LYS A 32 -6.88 -13.26 13.23
C LYS A 32 -6.71 -13.19 11.71
N LEU A 33 -7.67 -13.77 10.97
CA LEU A 33 -7.64 -13.72 9.51
C LEU A 33 -7.79 -12.28 9.00
N VAL A 34 -8.76 -11.53 9.53
CA VAL A 34 -8.98 -10.12 9.15
C VAL A 34 -7.72 -9.28 9.39
N SER A 35 -7.12 -9.36 10.58
CA SER A 35 -5.90 -8.59 10.89
C SER A 35 -4.71 -9.03 10.03
N SER A 36 -4.54 -10.33 9.77
CA SER A 36 -3.50 -10.83 8.87
C SER A 36 -3.66 -10.30 7.44
N THR A 37 -4.88 -10.21 6.93
CA THR A 37 -5.12 -9.65 5.58
C THR A 37 -4.84 -8.15 5.50
N ALA A 38 -5.20 -7.37 6.52
CA ALA A 38 -4.86 -5.94 6.59
C ALA A 38 -3.34 -5.72 6.62
N ASN A 39 -2.63 -6.48 7.45
CA ASN A 39 -1.17 -6.44 7.52
C ASN A 39 -0.50 -6.84 6.20
N ALA A 40 -1.05 -7.83 5.48
CA ALA A 40 -0.54 -8.24 4.17
C ALA A 40 -0.69 -7.12 3.13
N LYS A 41 -1.83 -6.40 3.14
CA LYS A 41 -2.07 -5.25 2.27
C LYS A 41 -1.07 -4.11 2.54
N GLN A 42 -0.86 -3.76 3.81
CA GLN A 42 0.15 -2.77 4.22
C GLN A 42 1.55 -3.14 3.71
N LYS A 43 1.97 -4.40 3.90
CA LYS A 43 3.27 -4.88 3.42
C LYS A 43 3.38 -4.85 1.90
N ALA A 44 2.30 -5.13 1.17
CA ALA A 44 2.29 -5.05 -0.28
C ALA A 44 2.45 -3.58 -0.77
N ASP A 45 1.85 -2.63 -0.07
CA ASP A 45 2.02 -1.20 -0.38
C ASP A 45 3.43 -0.71 -0.05
N VAL A 46 4.03 -1.17 1.06
CA VAL A 46 5.45 -0.90 1.36
C VAL A 46 6.36 -1.47 0.27
N ALA A 47 6.12 -2.70 -0.19
CA ALA A 47 6.87 -3.29 -1.30
C ALA A 47 6.70 -2.48 -2.60
N THR A 48 5.50 -1.97 -2.86
CA THR A 48 5.22 -1.07 -3.99
C THR A 48 6.01 0.24 -3.84
N ALA A 49 6.05 0.82 -2.65
CA ALA A 49 6.80 2.04 -2.37
C ALA A 49 8.32 1.85 -2.60
N HIS A 50 8.88 0.71 -2.21
CA HIS A 50 10.26 0.34 -2.55
C HIS A 50 10.49 0.27 -4.06
N GLN A 51 9.55 -0.31 -4.82
CA GLN A 51 9.65 -0.38 -6.28
C GLN A 51 9.63 1.02 -6.91
N VAL A 52 8.78 1.92 -6.40
CA VAL A 52 8.74 3.33 -6.84
C VAL A 52 10.08 4.01 -6.58
N LYS A 53 10.63 3.90 -5.36
CA LYS A 53 11.94 4.48 -5.04
C LYS A 53 13.04 3.94 -5.95
N ALA A 54 13.10 2.63 -6.13
CA ALA A 54 14.08 2.00 -7.02
C ALA A 54 13.95 2.47 -8.48
N ALA A 55 12.72 2.69 -8.96
CA ALA A 55 12.49 3.25 -10.29
C ALA A 55 12.97 4.70 -10.39
N LEU A 56 12.69 5.54 -9.38
CA LEU A 56 13.15 6.92 -9.32
C LEU A 56 14.69 6.99 -9.31
N ASP A 57 15.35 6.11 -8.56
CA ASP A 57 16.81 6.04 -8.47
C ASP A 57 17.44 5.64 -9.80
N ARG A 58 16.88 4.63 -10.49
CA ARG A 58 17.32 4.26 -11.83
C ARG A 58 17.18 5.42 -12.82
N TYR A 59 16.05 6.13 -12.77
CA TYR A 59 15.86 7.32 -13.60
C TYR A 59 16.93 8.38 -13.31
N GLN A 60 17.22 8.65 -12.03
CA GLN A 60 18.24 9.62 -11.63
C GLN A 60 19.64 9.20 -12.12
N VAL A 61 20.00 7.92 -11.99
CA VAL A 61 21.30 7.41 -12.44
C VAL A 61 21.48 7.59 -13.96
N GLU A 62 20.42 7.37 -14.74
CA GLU A 62 20.49 7.48 -16.20
C GLU A 62 20.37 8.91 -16.72
N ASN A 63 19.58 9.76 -16.07
CA ASN A 63 19.23 11.11 -16.56
C ASN A 63 19.89 12.23 -15.75
N GLY A 64 20.66 11.91 -14.70
CA GLY A 64 21.34 12.84 -13.80
C GLY A 64 20.44 13.61 -12.83
N THR A 65 19.12 13.53 -12.99
CA THR A 65 18.12 14.17 -12.12
C THR A 65 16.90 13.27 -11.97
N TYR A 66 16.18 13.39 -10.87
CA TYR A 66 14.86 12.79 -10.71
C TYR A 66 13.86 13.40 -11.70
N PRO A 67 12.80 12.67 -12.07
CA PRO A 67 11.85 13.14 -13.06
C PRO A 67 11.09 14.38 -12.54
N LYS A 68 10.99 15.43 -13.36
CA LYS A 68 10.39 16.72 -12.97
C LYS A 68 8.93 16.90 -13.42
N ASN A 69 8.53 16.17 -14.45
CA ASN A 69 7.24 16.31 -15.10
C ASN A 69 6.24 15.24 -14.63
N LEU A 70 6.10 15.10 -13.31
CA LEU A 70 5.09 14.23 -12.70
C LEU A 70 3.81 15.02 -12.47
N GLU A 71 2.69 14.43 -12.82
CA GLU A 71 1.36 14.95 -12.50
C GLU A 71 0.59 13.90 -11.71
N ALA A 72 -0.09 14.31 -10.64
CA ALA A 72 -0.95 13.45 -9.85
C ALA A 72 -2.40 13.90 -9.95
N LYS A 73 -3.31 12.97 -10.27
CA LYS A 73 -4.75 13.20 -10.31
C LYS A 73 -5.50 11.95 -9.86
N ASN A 74 -6.37 12.09 -8.86
CA ASN A 74 -7.22 11.01 -8.35
C ASN A 74 -6.46 9.70 -8.03
N GLY A 75 -5.31 9.81 -7.35
CA GLY A 75 -4.48 8.64 -6.98
C GLY A 75 -3.69 8.01 -8.14
N LYS A 76 -3.75 8.60 -9.34
CA LYS A 76 -2.93 8.23 -10.49
C LYS A 76 -1.81 9.24 -10.70
N VAL A 77 -0.60 8.75 -10.90
CA VAL A 77 0.56 9.55 -11.28
C VAL A 77 0.92 9.26 -12.74
N THR A 78 1.12 10.32 -13.52
CA THR A 78 1.55 10.27 -14.92
C THR A 78 2.85 11.04 -15.10
N ALA A 79 3.78 10.47 -15.86
CA ALA A 79 5.12 11.02 -16.01
C ALA A 79 5.72 10.57 -17.35
N PRO A 80 5.62 11.38 -18.41
CA PRO A 80 6.21 11.04 -19.70
C PRO A 80 7.71 10.78 -19.56
N GLY A 81 8.19 9.67 -20.13
CA GLY A 81 9.60 9.27 -20.07
C GLY A 81 9.99 8.47 -18.81
N PHE A 82 9.25 8.61 -17.71
CA PHE A 82 9.41 7.77 -16.52
C PHE A 82 8.47 6.55 -16.56
N ILE A 83 7.19 6.78 -16.86
CA ILE A 83 6.18 5.73 -17.07
C ILE A 83 5.94 5.58 -18.58
N PRO A 84 6.05 4.38 -19.17
CA PRO A 84 6.24 3.07 -18.52
C PRO A 84 7.69 2.59 -18.36
N ASN A 85 8.69 3.39 -18.76
CA ASN A 85 10.07 2.94 -18.94
C ASN A 85 10.75 2.39 -17.67
N TYR A 86 10.51 3.04 -16.52
CA TYR A 86 11.13 2.67 -15.24
C TYR A 86 10.14 2.02 -14.27
N ILE A 87 8.85 2.30 -14.44
CA ILE A 87 7.76 1.68 -13.69
C ILE A 87 6.49 1.59 -14.55
N SER A 88 5.80 0.45 -14.52
CA SER A 88 4.72 0.15 -15.46
C SER A 88 3.50 1.04 -15.29
N LYS A 89 3.08 1.31 -14.05
CA LYS A 89 1.91 2.12 -13.73
C LYS A 89 1.93 2.59 -12.27
N LEU A 90 1.34 3.75 -12.03
CA LEU A 90 1.08 4.31 -10.71
C LEU A 90 -0.37 4.79 -10.67
N ASP A 91 -1.28 3.93 -10.21
CA ASP A 91 -2.69 4.25 -10.06
C ASP A 91 -3.32 3.52 -8.86
N VAL A 92 -4.61 3.79 -8.60
CA VAL A 92 -5.37 3.21 -7.48
C VAL A 92 -5.46 1.68 -7.49
N SER A 93 -5.22 1.03 -8.63
CA SER A 93 -5.21 -0.43 -8.75
C SER A 93 -3.89 -1.08 -8.33
N THR A 94 -2.83 -0.28 -8.15
CA THR A 94 -1.54 -0.80 -7.69
C THR A 94 -1.51 -0.96 -6.18
N THR A 95 -2.12 -0.04 -5.43
CA THR A 95 -2.21 -0.10 -3.97
C THR A 95 -3.23 -1.13 -3.49
N GLN A 96 -2.95 -1.80 -2.37
CA GLN A 96 -3.73 -2.90 -1.82
C GLN A 96 -4.58 -2.52 -0.61
N GLN A 97 -4.15 -1.53 0.18
CA GLN A 97 -5.00 -0.96 1.24
C GLN A 97 -6.21 -0.24 0.61
N VAL A 98 -7.35 -0.31 1.31
CA VAL A 98 -8.60 0.31 0.87
C VAL A 98 -8.97 1.38 1.89
N VAL A 99 -8.58 2.62 1.57
CA VAL A 99 -8.81 3.79 2.42
C VAL A 99 -9.61 4.78 1.59
N ALA A 100 -10.90 4.91 1.90
CA ALA A 100 -11.86 5.59 1.04
C ALA A 100 -11.37 6.96 0.53
N GLY A 101 -11.13 7.04 -0.78
CA GLY A 101 -10.72 8.27 -1.47
C GLY A 101 -9.24 8.62 -1.33
N LYS A 102 -8.45 7.79 -0.66
CA LYS A 102 -7.01 7.94 -0.39
C LYS A 102 -6.18 6.86 -1.08
N GLU A 103 -6.80 6.02 -1.92
CA GLU A 103 -6.10 4.98 -2.67
C GLU A 103 -5.12 5.57 -3.69
N GLY A 104 -4.10 4.78 -4.04
CA GLY A 104 -3.11 5.10 -5.06
C GLY A 104 -1.97 5.99 -4.56
N PHE A 105 -1.51 6.86 -5.45
CA PHE A 105 -0.27 7.62 -5.31
C PHE A 105 -0.52 9.12 -5.27
N GLY A 106 0.21 9.82 -4.40
CA GLY A 106 0.25 11.27 -4.31
C GLY A 106 1.61 11.82 -4.71
N LEU A 107 1.63 13.10 -5.06
CA LEU A 107 2.84 13.83 -5.38
C LEU A 107 2.90 15.09 -4.52
N SER A 108 4.06 15.36 -3.93
CA SER A 108 4.33 16.59 -3.20
C SER A 108 5.78 17.01 -3.42
N THR A 109 6.11 18.24 -3.04
CA THR A 109 7.44 18.81 -3.28
C THR A 109 8.29 18.79 -2.02
N LEU A 110 9.55 18.43 -2.16
CA LEU A 110 10.58 18.68 -1.14
C LEU A 110 11.11 20.11 -1.30
N THR A 111 11.33 20.79 -0.19
CA THR A 111 11.93 22.13 -0.18
C THR A 111 13.32 22.03 0.43
N ALA A 112 14.35 22.58 -0.23
CA ALA A 112 15.68 22.65 0.35
C ALA A 112 15.64 23.47 1.65
N ASP A 113 16.36 23.03 2.68
CA ASP A 113 16.45 23.78 3.93
C ASP A 113 17.08 25.17 3.70
N ALA A 114 16.58 26.15 4.43
CA ALA A 114 17.03 27.54 4.29
C ALA A 114 18.46 27.74 4.79
N SER A 115 18.91 26.92 5.74
CA SER A 115 20.22 27.01 6.40
C SER A 115 21.24 26.04 5.78
N ASP A 116 20.81 24.87 5.33
CA ASP A 116 21.63 23.88 4.65
C ASP A 116 20.97 23.35 3.37
N LYS A 117 21.42 23.86 2.22
CA LYS A 117 20.88 23.48 0.90
C LYS A 117 21.17 22.03 0.49
N THR A 118 21.95 21.28 1.28
CA THR A 118 22.14 19.84 1.06
C THR A 118 21.03 19.00 1.71
N LEU A 119 20.26 19.60 2.62
CA LEU A 119 19.13 18.96 3.28
C LEU A 119 17.82 19.36 2.62
N TYR A 120 16.94 18.38 2.46
CA TYR A 120 15.59 18.57 1.92
C TYR A 120 14.57 18.32 3.01
N LEU A 121 13.64 19.23 3.15
CA LEU A 121 12.59 19.20 4.16
C LEU A 121 11.23 18.91 3.52
N PHE A 122 10.42 18.22 4.31
CA PHE A 122 8.99 18.07 4.06
C PHE A 122 8.29 19.41 4.21
N PRO A 123 7.20 19.65 3.45
CA PRO A 123 6.34 20.79 3.72
C PRO A 123 5.83 20.70 5.17
N ALA A 124 5.74 21.85 5.85
CA ALA A 124 5.32 21.91 7.26
C ALA A 124 3.93 21.29 7.49
N ASP A 125 3.05 21.39 6.49
CA ASP A 125 1.74 20.71 6.44
C ASP A 125 1.80 19.45 5.57
N HIS A 126 2.60 18.46 6.00
CA HIS A 126 2.71 17.17 5.30
C HIS A 126 1.54 16.24 5.67
N THR A 127 0.31 16.65 5.41
CA THR A 127 -0.83 15.73 5.55
C THR A 127 -0.86 14.75 4.37
N PRO A 128 -0.80 13.43 4.61
CA PRO A 128 -0.80 12.46 3.52
C PRO A 128 -2.18 12.41 2.86
N ASP A 129 -2.23 12.67 1.55
CA ASP A 129 -3.47 12.52 0.77
C ASP A 129 -3.63 11.11 0.20
N ARG A 130 -2.57 10.31 0.15
CA ARG A 130 -2.56 9.00 -0.53
C ARG A 130 -1.74 7.98 0.23
N ILE A 131 -2.09 6.70 0.08
CA ILE A 131 -1.39 5.57 0.73
C ILE A 131 0.12 5.62 0.44
N ILE A 132 0.50 5.94 -0.80
CA ILE A 132 1.90 6.13 -1.17
C ILE A 132 2.08 7.57 -1.63
N MET A 133 2.97 8.30 -0.97
CA MET A 133 3.34 9.67 -1.35
C MET A 133 4.74 9.68 -1.95
N ILE A 134 4.87 10.35 -3.09
CA ILE A 134 6.14 10.62 -3.76
C ILE A 134 6.47 12.08 -3.53
N TYR A 135 7.67 12.34 -3.03
CA TYR A 135 8.18 13.67 -2.78
C TYR A 135 9.38 13.92 -3.68
N LEU A 136 9.34 15.01 -4.43
CA LEU A 136 10.40 15.39 -5.37
C LEU A 136 10.84 16.82 -5.13
N SER A 137 12.13 17.08 -5.14
CA SER A 137 12.65 18.45 -5.09
C SER A 137 12.49 19.13 -6.46
N ALA A 138 12.26 20.44 -6.45
CA ALA A 138 12.08 21.21 -7.70
C ALA A 138 13.35 21.23 -8.59
N ASP A 139 14.53 21.12 -7.97
CA ASP A 139 15.80 21.01 -8.68
C ASP A 139 16.06 19.59 -9.23
N GLY A 140 15.29 18.58 -8.82
CA GLY A 140 15.41 17.20 -9.25
C GLY A 140 16.59 16.46 -8.62
N LEU A 141 17.13 16.95 -7.50
CA LEU A 141 18.28 16.36 -6.81
C LEU A 141 17.91 15.40 -5.68
N ALA A 142 16.69 15.51 -5.15
CA ALA A 142 16.19 14.65 -4.08
C ALA A 142 14.82 14.06 -4.41
N ALA A 143 14.65 12.80 -4.00
CA ALA A 143 13.37 12.12 -4.02
C ALA A 143 13.19 11.29 -2.76
N GLU A 144 12.00 11.34 -2.18
CA GLU A 144 11.61 10.49 -1.07
C GLU A 144 10.26 9.83 -1.37
N VAL A 145 10.10 8.59 -0.96
CA VAL A 145 8.83 7.85 -1.07
C VAL A 145 8.42 7.43 0.33
N ARG A 146 7.14 7.66 0.66
CA ARG A 146 6.56 7.24 1.94
C ARG A 146 5.32 6.40 1.70
N ALA A 147 5.18 5.33 2.49
CA ALA A 147 3.96 4.54 2.56
C ALA A 147 3.28 4.78 3.92
N TYR A 148 1.96 4.89 3.92
CA TYR A 148 1.12 5.16 5.08
C TYR A 148 0.22 3.98 5.42
N ASP A 149 -0.18 3.92 6.69
CA ASP A 149 -1.21 2.98 7.14
C ASP A 149 -2.62 3.49 6.80
N GLU A 150 -3.62 2.66 7.08
CA GLU A 150 -5.04 2.99 6.90
C GLU A 150 -5.50 4.20 7.73
N LYS A 151 -4.77 4.56 8.79
CA LYS A 151 -5.09 5.71 9.66
C LYS A 151 -4.52 7.03 9.12
N MET A 152 -3.59 6.98 8.18
CA MET A 152 -3.02 8.15 7.50
C MET A 152 -2.39 9.18 8.45
N LYS A 153 -1.87 8.73 9.60
CA LYS A 153 -1.24 9.63 10.60
C LYS A 153 0.27 9.60 10.53
N GLU A 154 0.84 8.43 10.33
CA GLU A 154 2.28 8.20 10.35
C GLU A 154 2.66 7.30 9.17
N ALA A 155 3.88 7.47 8.67
CA ALA A 155 4.41 6.61 7.64
C ALA A 155 4.81 5.26 8.25
N ILE A 156 4.33 4.16 7.67
CA ILE A 156 4.77 2.81 8.01
C ILE A 156 6.13 2.47 7.39
N TRP A 157 6.52 3.24 6.36
CA TRP A 157 7.81 3.14 5.72
C TRP A 157 8.18 4.47 5.05
N THR A 158 9.47 4.83 5.12
CA THR A 158 10.06 5.95 4.38
C THR A 158 11.35 5.50 3.71
N SER A 159 11.67 6.08 2.56
CA SER A 159 12.92 5.81 1.84
C SER A 159 14.13 6.60 2.34
N ALA A 160 13.95 7.52 3.28
CA ALA A 160 15.05 8.31 3.86
C ALA A 160 15.75 7.62 5.03
N ASP A 161 15.11 6.58 5.62
CA ASP A 161 15.62 5.78 6.73
C ASP A 161 16.34 4.50 6.25
#